data_AF-A0A8H3USC9-F1
#
_entry.id   AF-A0A8H3USC9-F1
#
_cell.length_a   1.000
_cell.length_b   1.000
_cell.length_c   1.000
_cell.angle_alpha   90.00
_cell.angle_beta   90.00
_cell.angle_gamma   90.00
#
_symmetry.space_group_name_H-M   'P 1'
#
loop_
_entity.id
_entity.type
_entity.pdbx_description
1 polymer ?
#
loop_
_entity_poly.entity_id
_entity_poly.type
_entity_poly.pdbx_seq_one_letter_code
_entity_poly.pdbx_strand_id
1 'polypeptide(L)'
;MVWFTSFATDWSTTSTYLQHSYIHWVTRGLFTGRRRIFLGTQVDDMHLPTALYSPAGSLFRIRPSDLDAHVSWMQDLNTRLPPGSAYFVEVGHNGNGDIIAAVNTTTGDNECNPDNPIYFDDGSATTLEFQKPLGSGTDVWPTSPAAYSWSLACAASDSVAAWFQVPANRDAFAHVSHTFAHRSLNNATYSDTNKEIFFNKQWMSAVGITSASKFSSNGLIPPAITGLHNGDAIKAFMDNGITSVVGDNTRSLLRNQVNEFWPVISTVAGNGYDGLLIIPRWATTIFFNCDLPACTTAEWVNTSGGKGNFSDLMVNSKDVNTRHLLGLHHDPFMFHQANLRQADVDAYTVGSKTGKMSMLQIWVETMTQEMSRLTTWPIISITHDNFAKEFSNRMARDKCAPSMKYTLSADASSIVSVDVGATGNSCSVPLPLTIPGDATTTASGTTSEKVGRDPYVKWSTLSGSAVTWKLTSPIAL
;
A
#
# COMPACT_ATOMS: atom_id res chain seq x y z
N MET A 1 -18.67 13.95 28.89
CA MET A 1 -18.77 12.52 28.55
C MET A 1 -17.94 11.73 29.55
N VAL A 2 -18.41 10.57 30.04
CA VAL A 2 -17.71 9.72 31.02
C VAL A 2 -17.73 8.27 30.52
N TRP A 3 -16.62 7.54 30.64
CA TRP A 3 -16.49 6.13 30.28
C TRP A 3 -16.23 5.29 31.53
N PHE A 4 -17.05 4.28 31.78
CA PHE A 4 -16.88 3.33 32.90
C PHE A 4 -16.08 2.08 32.45
N THR A 5 -15.00 2.30 31.72
CA THR A 5 -14.08 1.26 31.21
C THR A 5 -12.71 1.87 30.93
N SER A 6 -11.66 1.05 30.93
CA SER A 6 -10.30 1.45 30.53
C SER A 6 -10.14 1.46 29.01
N PHE A 7 -9.11 2.18 28.53
CA PHE A 7 -8.70 2.25 27.12
C PHE A 7 -7.26 1.76 26.96
N ALA A 8 -6.99 1.04 25.87
CA ALA A 8 -5.68 0.54 25.48
C ALA A 8 -5.57 0.43 23.95
N THR A 9 -5.44 1.56 23.25
CA THR A 9 -5.45 1.62 21.77
C THR A 9 -4.24 0.90 21.14
N ASP A 10 -3.20 0.66 21.93
CA ASP A 10 -1.98 -0.07 21.59
C ASP A 10 -2.20 -1.56 21.32
N TRP A 11 -3.31 -2.16 21.78
CA TRP A 11 -3.69 -3.54 21.43
C TRP A 11 -5.19 -3.81 21.28
N SER A 12 -6.07 -2.97 21.85
CA SER A 12 -7.53 -3.20 21.87
C SER A 12 -8.26 -2.52 20.73
N THR A 13 -8.82 -3.31 19.82
CA THR A 13 -9.69 -2.84 18.72
C THR A 13 -10.89 -2.07 19.23
N THR A 14 -11.49 -2.51 20.34
CA THR A 14 -12.60 -1.80 20.99
C THR A 14 -12.19 -0.41 21.46
N SER A 15 -11.01 -0.26 22.08
CA SER A 15 -10.51 1.06 22.50
C SER A 15 -10.33 1.99 21.30
N THR A 16 -9.74 1.47 20.23
CA THR A 16 -9.51 2.19 18.96
C THR A 16 -10.79 2.54 18.22
N TYR A 17 -11.87 1.76 18.39
CA TYR A 17 -13.20 2.12 17.90
C TYR A 17 -13.86 3.22 18.75
N LEU A 18 -13.90 3.03 20.08
CA LEU A 18 -14.61 3.93 20.99
C LEU A 18 -14.00 5.32 21.07
N GLN A 19 -12.69 5.46 20.79
CA GLN A 19 -12.03 6.78 20.85
C GLN A 19 -12.64 7.82 19.92
N HIS A 20 -13.16 7.38 18.78
CA HIS A 20 -13.78 8.28 17.81
C HIS A 20 -14.99 9.00 18.39
N SER A 21 -15.76 8.35 19.27
CA SER A 21 -16.92 8.98 19.91
C SER A 21 -16.52 10.16 20.79
N TYR A 22 -15.53 10.02 21.66
CA TYR A 22 -15.15 11.13 22.55
C TYR A 22 -14.33 12.20 21.83
N ILE A 23 -13.51 11.85 20.83
CA ILE A 23 -12.79 12.83 20.01
C ILE A 23 -13.78 13.71 19.24
N HIS A 24 -14.77 13.12 18.59
CA HIS A 24 -15.80 13.89 17.89
C HIS A 24 -16.67 14.71 18.85
N TRP A 25 -17.03 14.16 20.02
CA TRP A 25 -17.82 14.89 21.01
C TRP A 25 -17.09 16.10 21.60
N VAL A 26 -15.83 15.92 22.05
CA VAL A 26 -15.07 17.01 22.69
C VAL A 26 -14.75 18.14 21.72
N THR A 27 -14.51 17.80 20.45
CA THR A 27 -14.25 18.78 19.38
C THR A 27 -15.51 19.35 18.75
N ARG A 28 -16.71 18.86 19.11
CA ARG A 28 -17.97 19.12 18.38
C ARG A 28 -17.86 18.85 16.87
N GLY A 29 -16.97 17.96 16.47
CA GLY A 29 -16.64 17.68 15.07
C GLY A 29 -15.86 18.78 14.34
N LEU A 30 -15.32 19.77 15.06
CA LEU A 30 -14.52 20.88 14.54
C LEU A 30 -13.07 20.79 15.03
N PHE A 31 -12.12 20.48 14.14
CA PHE A 31 -10.71 20.34 14.51
C PHE A 31 -9.76 20.43 13.30
N THR A 32 -8.49 20.79 13.55
CA THR A 32 -7.42 20.71 12.55
C THR A 32 -6.97 19.27 12.40
N GLY A 33 -7.46 18.61 11.36
CA GLY A 33 -7.22 17.20 11.12
C GLY A 33 -8.14 16.67 10.05
N ARG A 34 -7.93 15.40 9.69
CA ARG A 34 -8.70 14.66 8.70
C ARG A 34 -8.83 13.22 9.15
N ARG A 35 -10.03 12.66 9.06
CA ARG A 35 -10.27 11.22 9.19
C ARG A 35 -10.39 10.62 7.78
N ARG A 36 -9.56 9.63 7.48
CA ARG A 36 -9.58 8.90 6.22
C ARG A 36 -9.16 7.46 6.48
N ILE A 37 -9.79 6.52 5.79
CA ILE A 37 -9.37 5.12 5.74
C ILE A 37 -8.79 4.88 4.36
N PHE A 38 -7.56 4.39 4.32
CA PHE A 38 -6.99 3.80 3.13
C PHE A 38 -6.87 2.28 3.31
N LEU A 39 -7.31 1.52 2.32
CA LEU A 39 -7.16 0.07 2.27
C LEU A 39 -6.33 -0.30 1.03
N GLY A 40 -5.02 -0.08 1.11
CA GLY A 40 -4.10 -0.51 0.07
C GLY A 40 -3.76 -1.98 0.24
N THR A 41 -4.10 -2.84 -0.72
CA THR A 41 -3.67 -4.24 -0.75
C THR A 41 -2.68 -4.42 -1.90
N GLN A 42 -1.40 -4.48 -1.57
CA GLN A 42 -0.32 -4.67 -2.54
C GLN A 42 -0.04 -6.16 -2.71
N VAL A 43 0.01 -6.60 -3.97
CA VAL A 43 0.24 -7.97 -4.38
C VAL A 43 1.59 -8.06 -5.06
N ASP A 44 2.55 -8.58 -4.32
CA ASP A 44 3.92 -8.80 -4.75
C ASP A 44 3.99 -10.03 -5.69
N ASP A 45 5.15 -10.24 -6.31
CA ASP A 45 5.52 -11.40 -7.14
C ASP A 45 4.68 -11.64 -8.41
N MET A 46 3.96 -10.66 -8.94
CA MET A 46 3.17 -10.87 -10.16
C MET A 46 4.08 -11.31 -11.32
N HIS A 47 3.61 -12.29 -12.08
CA HIS A 47 4.31 -13.05 -13.13
C HIS A 47 5.27 -14.14 -12.65
N LEU A 48 5.69 -14.17 -11.38
CA LEU A 48 6.58 -15.22 -10.87
C LEU A 48 5.80 -16.48 -10.46
N PRO A 49 6.37 -17.69 -10.63
CA PRO A 49 5.95 -18.85 -9.88
C PRO A 49 6.47 -18.77 -8.44
N THR A 50 5.60 -19.01 -7.46
CA THR A 50 5.98 -19.06 -6.04
C THR A 50 6.00 -20.50 -5.56
N ALA A 51 7.06 -20.89 -4.86
CA ALA A 51 7.11 -22.17 -4.17
C ALA A 51 6.18 -22.17 -2.97
N LEU A 52 5.31 -23.17 -2.86
CA LEU A 52 4.32 -23.26 -1.82
C LEU A 52 4.90 -23.84 -0.52
N TYR A 53 4.51 -23.27 0.61
CA TYR A 53 4.76 -23.84 1.93
C TYR A 53 4.16 -25.24 2.06
N SER A 54 2.91 -25.38 1.60
CA SER A 54 2.19 -26.65 1.56
C SER A 54 1.24 -26.69 0.36
N PRO A 55 1.27 -27.75 -0.46
CA PRO A 55 2.17 -28.91 -0.38
C PRO A 55 3.61 -28.55 -0.79
N ALA A 56 4.58 -28.94 0.04
CA ALA A 56 5.99 -28.65 -0.18
C ALA A 56 6.47 -29.20 -1.53
N GLY A 57 7.32 -28.42 -2.22
CA GLY A 57 7.84 -28.75 -3.56
C GLY A 57 6.88 -28.44 -4.72
N SER A 58 5.68 -27.93 -4.44
CA SER A 58 4.77 -27.44 -5.48
C SER A 58 5.01 -25.97 -5.78
N LEU A 59 4.75 -25.57 -7.03
CA LEU A 59 4.76 -24.18 -7.46
C LEU A 59 3.35 -23.74 -7.82
N PHE A 60 3.01 -22.49 -7.52
CA PHE A 60 1.81 -21.85 -8.06
C PHE A 60 2.19 -20.58 -8.81
N ARG A 61 1.57 -20.39 -9.98
CA ARG A 61 1.62 -19.15 -10.75
C ARG A 61 0.20 -18.75 -11.11
N ILE A 62 -0.13 -17.50 -10.85
CA ILE A 62 -1.42 -16.90 -11.16
C ILE A 62 -1.80 -17.08 -12.63
N ARG A 63 -3.11 -17.21 -12.90
CA ARG A 63 -3.66 -17.40 -14.25
C ARG A 63 -4.59 -16.25 -14.62
N PRO A 64 -4.81 -15.99 -15.92
CA PRO A 64 -5.81 -15.02 -16.37
C PRO A 64 -7.20 -15.21 -15.75
N SER A 65 -7.66 -16.45 -15.59
CA SER A 65 -8.96 -16.74 -14.98
C SER A 65 -9.05 -16.34 -13.50
N ASP A 66 -7.95 -16.40 -12.75
CA ASP A 66 -7.90 -15.89 -11.39
C ASP A 66 -8.03 -14.36 -11.39
N LEU A 67 -7.37 -13.67 -12.34
CA LEU A 67 -7.41 -12.22 -12.49
C LEU A 67 -8.81 -11.72 -12.92
N ASP A 68 -9.45 -12.38 -13.89
CA ASP A 68 -10.82 -12.07 -14.33
C ASP A 68 -11.82 -12.15 -13.16
N ALA A 69 -11.65 -13.14 -12.28
CA ALA A 69 -12.47 -13.28 -11.09
C ALA A 69 -12.23 -12.13 -10.10
N HIS A 70 -11.00 -11.63 -9.97
CA HIS A 70 -10.69 -10.47 -9.12
C HIS A 70 -11.26 -9.17 -9.70
N VAL A 71 -11.25 -8.97 -11.02
CA VAL A 71 -11.92 -7.81 -11.65
C VAL A 71 -13.41 -7.82 -11.33
N SER A 72 -14.06 -8.96 -11.54
CA SER A 72 -15.50 -9.13 -11.30
C SER A 72 -15.85 -8.91 -9.82
N TRP A 73 -15.03 -9.47 -8.92
CA TRP A 73 -15.22 -9.31 -7.48
C TRP A 73 -14.98 -7.87 -7.00
N MET A 74 -13.95 -7.18 -7.49
CA MET A 74 -13.71 -5.78 -7.11
C MET A 74 -14.88 -4.89 -7.53
N GLN A 75 -15.49 -5.15 -8.70
CA GLN A 75 -16.71 -4.46 -9.12
C GLN A 75 -17.88 -4.72 -8.15
N ASP A 76 -18.17 -5.99 -7.81
CA ASP A 76 -19.22 -6.33 -6.84
C ASP A 76 -18.95 -5.72 -5.45
N LEU A 77 -17.73 -5.82 -4.94
CA LEU A 77 -17.35 -5.30 -3.63
C LEU A 77 -17.63 -3.79 -3.55
N ASN A 78 -17.20 -3.02 -4.56
CA ASN A 78 -17.40 -1.58 -4.59
C ASN A 78 -18.88 -1.16 -4.54
N THR A 79 -19.82 -1.98 -5.03
CA THR A 79 -21.26 -1.69 -4.92
C THR A 79 -21.80 -1.78 -3.49
N ARG A 80 -21.05 -2.44 -2.59
CA ARG A 80 -21.47 -2.75 -1.22
C ARG A 80 -20.75 -1.95 -0.15
N LEU A 81 -19.64 -1.30 -0.50
CA LEU A 81 -18.90 -0.47 0.44
C LEU A 81 -19.68 0.83 0.77
N PRO A 82 -19.40 1.48 1.91
CA PRO A 82 -20.03 2.75 2.26
C PRO A 82 -19.90 3.79 1.13
N PRO A 83 -20.88 4.70 0.93
CA PRO A 83 -20.83 5.70 -0.13
C PRO A 83 -19.51 6.46 -0.16
N GLY A 84 -18.97 6.71 -1.35
CA GLY A 84 -17.67 7.37 -1.54
C GLY A 84 -16.45 6.44 -1.44
N SER A 85 -16.64 5.16 -1.13
CA SER A 85 -15.58 4.15 -1.20
C SER A 85 -15.16 3.88 -2.64
N ALA A 86 -13.92 3.46 -2.81
CA ALA A 86 -13.35 3.04 -4.09
C ALA A 86 -12.17 2.12 -3.80
N TYR A 87 -12.40 0.80 -3.89
CA TYR A 87 -11.38 -0.22 -3.64
C TYR A 87 -10.83 -0.78 -4.96
N PHE A 88 -9.51 -0.93 -5.01
CA PHE A 88 -8.80 -1.68 -6.03
C PHE A 88 -7.55 -2.33 -5.41
N VAL A 89 -7.07 -3.39 -6.06
CA VAL A 89 -5.80 -4.06 -5.75
C VAL A 89 -4.66 -3.36 -6.50
N GLU A 90 -3.50 -3.19 -5.85
CA GLU A 90 -2.26 -2.73 -6.49
C GLU A 90 -1.30 -3.91 -6.65
N VAL A 91 -0.68 -4.04 -7.82
CA VAL A 91 0.14 -5.19 -8.20
C VAL A 91 1.59 -4.76 -8.41
N GLY A 92 2.51 -5.47 -7.75
CA GLY A 92 3.94 -5.38 -7.94
C GLY A 92 4.41 -6.37 -9.01
N HIS A 93 4.95 -5.87 -10.11
CA HIS A 93 5.32 -6.72 -11.26
C HIS A 93 6.80 -7.08 -11.32
N ASN A 94 7.07 -8.33 -11.72
CA ASN A 94 8.40 -8.84 -12.04
C ASN A 94 8.48 -9.29 -13.49
N GLY A 95 9.04 -8.45 -14.36
CA GLY A 95 9.09 -8.72 -15.80
C GLY A 95 9.85 -9.98 -16.20
N ASN A 96 10.83 -10.42 -15.41
CA ASN A 96 11.53 -11.67 -15.69
C ASN A 96 10.60 -12.89 -15.55
N GLY A 97 9.58 -12.82 -14.69
CA GLY A 97 8.58 -13.88 -14.56
C GLY A 97 7.70 -14.05 -15.80
N ASP A 98 7.48 -12.96 -16.55
CA ASP A 98 6.90 -13.03 -17.90
C ASP A 98 7.90 -13.71 -18.84
N ILE A 99 9.14 -13.21 -18.95
CA ILE A 99 10.13 -13.78 -19.87
C ILE A 99 10.37 -15.28 -19.60
N ILE A 100 10.42 -15.72 -18.34
CA ILE A 100 10.52 -17.14 -17.95
C ILE A 100 9.36 -17.95 -18.54
N ALA A 101 8.14 -17.44 -18.51
CA ALA A 101 6.98 -18.12 -19.09
C ALA A 101 7.00 -18.06 -20.62
N ALA A 102 7.31 -16.90 -21.18
CA ALA A 102 7.31 -16.62 -22.62
C ALA A 102 8.27 -17.53 -23.40
N VAL A 103 9.52 -17.69 -22.95
CA VAL A 103 10.53 -18.51 -23.63
C VAL A 103 10.16 -20.00 -23.68
N ASN A 104 9.21 -20.45 -22.85
CA ASN A 104 8.74 -21.83 -22.80
C ASN A 104 7.45 -22.04 -23.62
N THR A 105 7.12 -21.13 -24.53
CA THR A 105 5.98 -21.23 -25.45
C THR A 105 6.45 -21.46 -26.89
N THR A 106 5.58 -22.03 -27.74
CA THR A 106 5.87 -22.20 -29.17
C THR A 106 6.11 -20.89 -29.90
N THR A 107 5.47 -19.80 -29.47
CA THR A 107 5.75 -18.45 -30.00
C THR A 107 7.11 -17.96 -29.51
N GLY A 108 7.43 -18.17 -28.23
CA GLY A 108 8.70 -17.82 -27.63
C GLY A 108 9.90 -18.42 -28.34
N ASP A 109 9.80 -19.67 -28.81
CA ASP A 109 10.84 -20.36 -29.59
C ASP A 109 11.32 -19.53 -30.82
N ASN A 110 10.46 -18.67 -31.35
CA ASN A 110 10.75 -17.88 -32.56
C ASN A 110 10.92 -16.37 -32.25
N GLU A 111 10.26 -15.86 -31.22
CA GLU A 111 10.15 -14.42 -30.95
C GLU A 111 11.02 -13.93 -29.79
N CYS A 112 11.45 -14.82 -28.89
CA CYS A 112 12.29 -14.46 -27.76
C CYS A 112 13.77 -14.48 -28.15
N ASN A 113 14.36 -13.29 -28.21
CA ASN A 113 15.79 -13.09 -28.40
C ASN A 113 16.32 -12.06 -27.38
N PRO A 114 17.09 -12.48 -26.37
CA PRO A 114 17.58 -13.84 -26.14
C PRO A 114 16.47 -14.85 -25.79
N ASP A 115 16.75 -16.13 -26.00
CA ASP A 115 15.87 -17.27 -25.73
C ASP A 115 15.93 -17.73 -24.26
N ASN A 116 16.78 -17.10 -23.45
CA ASN A 116 16.87 -17.34 -22.02
C ASN A 116 16.43 -16.09 -21.23
N PRO A 117 15.75 -16.25 -20.09
CA PRO A 117 15.49 -15.15 -19.16
C PRO A 117 16.77 -14.85 -18.34
N ILE A 118 16.67 -13.91 -17.41
CA ILE A 118 17.73 -13.66 -16.43
C ILE A 118 17.70 -14.73 -15.34
N TYR A 119 18.82 -15.42 -15.15
CA TYR A 119 19.05 -16.32 -14.03
C TYR A 119 20.37 -15.96 -13.36
N PHE A 120 20.40 -16.11 -12.05
CA PHE A 120 21.60 -15.93 -11.22
C PHE A 120 21.48 -16.79 -9.96
N ASP A 121 22.62 -17.09 -9.35
CA ASP A 121 22.68 -17.65 -8.00
C ASP A 121 22.78 -16.48 -7.01
N ASP A 122 21.71 -16.25 -6.24
CA ASP A 122 21.66 -15.21 -5.21
C ASP A 122 22.56 -15.52 -4.00
N GLY A 123 23.14 -16.73 -3.94
CA GLY A 123 23.96 -17.19 -2.84
C GLY A 123 23.15 -17.31 -1.54
N SER A 124 23.85 -17.18 -0.41
CA SER A 124 23.21 -17.25 0.90
C SER A 124 22.56 -15.91 1.27
N ALA A 125 21.33 -15.97 1.78
CA ALA A 125 20.66 -14.81 2.34
C ALA A 125 21.50 -14.18 3.47
N THR A 126 21.54 -12.85 3.50
CA THR A 126 22.15 -12.12 4.62
C THR A 126 21.26 -12.23 5.86
N THR A 127 21.81 -11.89 7.03
CA THR A 127 20.97 -11.60 8.20
C THR A 127 20.04 -10.42 7.90
N LEU A 128 18.91 -10.36 8.60
CA LEU A 128 18.01 -9.22 8.55
C LEU A 128 18.76 -7.96 9.02
N GLU A 129 18.45 -6.81 8.41
CA GLU A 129 19.10 -5.52 8.66
C GLU A 129 20.61 -5.46 8.38
N PHE A 130 21.13 -6.38 7.55
CA PHE A 130 22.50 -6.30 7.07
C PHE A 130 22.75 -4.99 6.31
N GLN A 131 23.64 -4.15 6.85
CA GLN A 131 24.08 -2.93 6.20
C GLN A 131 25.34 -3.22 5.36
N LYS A 132 25.19 -3.15 4.04
CA LYS A 132 26.29 -3.47 3.12
C LYS A 132 27.40 -2.42 3.19
N PRO A 133 28.68 -2.81 3.31
CA PRO A 133 29.79 -1.88 3.05
C PRO A 133 29.71 -1.33 1.62
N LEU A 134 29.75 0.00 1.47
CA LEU A 134 29.61 0.67 0.17
C LEU A 134 30.72 0.26 -0.80
N GLY A 135 30.37 0.06 -2.07
CA GLY A 135 31.30 -0.37 -3.12
C GLY A 135 31.70 -1.85 -3.07
N SER A 136 31.21 -2.61 -2.09
CA SER A 136 31.40 -4.07 -2.01
C SER A 136 30.28 -4.86 -2.71
N GLY A 137 30.45 -6.18 -2.76
CA GLY A 137 29.57 -7.12 -3.44
C GLY A 137 30.20 -7.63 -4.74
N THR A 138 29.48 -8.50 -5.43
CA THR A 138 29.91 -9.05 -6.73
C THR A 138 28.73 -9.05 -7.67
N ASP A 139 28.97 -8.61 -8.91
CA ASP A 139 27.98 -8.68 -9.96
C ASP A 139 27.67 -10.16 -10.24
N VAL A 140 26.41 -10.57 -10.07
CA VAL A 140 25.96 -11.92 -10.49
C VAL A 140 24.96 -11.89 -11.64
N TRP A 141 24.57 -10.70 -12.09
CA TRP A 141 23.76 -10.59 -13.30
C TRP A 141 24.54 -11.12 -14.51
N PRO A 142 23.94 -11.96 -15.37
CA PRO A 142 24.57 -12.40 -16.60
C PRO A 142 25.09 -11.24 -17.46
N THR A 143 26.22 -11.46 -18.14
CA THR A 143 26.79 -10.45 -19.05
C THR A 143 25.93 -10.21 -20.30
N SER A 144 25.00 -11.13 -20.61
CA SER A 144 24.04 -11.02 -21.70
C SER A 144 22.63 -11.37 -21.20
N PRO A 145 21.58 -10.63 -21.59
CA PRO A 145 21.66 -9.41 -22.40
C PRO A 145 22.10 -8.20 -21.54
N ALA A 146 22.92 -7.32 -22.12
CA ALA A 146 23.42 -6.11 -21.44
C ALA A 146 22.35 -5.02 -21.26
N ALA A 147 21.28 -5.08 -22.06
CA ALA A 147 20.12 -4.20 -22.01
C ALA A 147 18.85 -5.02 -22.25
N TYR A 148 17.69 -4.51 -21.84
CA TYR A 148 16.41 -5.14 -22.15
C TYR A 148 16.21 -5.20 -23.68
N SER A 149 16.11 -6.41 -24.24
CA SER A 149 16.02 -6.62 -25.70
C SER A 149 14.88 -7.54 -26.15
N TRP A 150 14.14 -8.17 -25.23
CA TRP A 150 13.01 -9.02 -25.60
C TRP A 150 11.92 -8.21 -26.31
N SER A 151 11.43 -8.76 -27.42
CA SER A 151 10.38 -8.14 -28.23
C SER A 151 9.04 -8.15 -27.48
N LEU A 152 8.12 -7.27 -27.89
CA LEU A 152 6.73 -7.36 -27.42
C LEU A 152 6.08 -8.68 -27.83
N ALA A 153 6.43 -9.25 -29.00
CA ALA A 153 5.91 -10.54 -29.43
C ALA A 153 6.33 -11.68 -28.49
N CYS A 154 7.58 -11.65 -27.98
CA CYS A 154 8.04 -12.55 -26.93
C CYS A 154 7.25 -12.34 -25.64
N ALA A 155 7.27 -11.13 -25.07
CA ALA A 155 6.60 -10.83 -23.80
C ALA A 155 5.07 -11.09 -23.85
N ALA A 156 4.41 -10.82 -24.98
CA ALA A 156 2.99 -11.08 -25.16
C ALA A 156 2.64 -12.57 -25.35
N SER A 157 3.62 -13.47 -25.43
CA SER A 157 3.35 -14.92 -25.53
C SER A 157 2.97 -15.54 -24.18
N ASP A 158 3.33 -14.92 -23.05
CA ASP A 158 2.79 -15.29 -21.75
C ASP A 158 1.35 -14.80 -21.62
N SER A 159 0.44 -15.73 -21.33
CA SER A 159 -0.98 -15.45 -21.14
C SER A 159 -1.27 -14.40 -20.05
N VAL A 160 -0.44 -14.30 -19.00
CA VAL A 160 -0.63 -13.30 -17.92
C VAL A 160 -0.20 -11.92 -18.39
N ALA A 161 0.96 -11.79 -19.03
CA ALA A 161 1.40 -10.53 -19.63
C ALA A 161 0.44 -10.04 -20.73
N ALA A 162 -0.03 -10.95 -21.59
CA ALA A 162 -1.06 -10.65 -22.60
C ALA A 162 -2.37 -10.16 -21.96
N TRP A 163 -2.78 -10.73 -20.82
CA TRP A 163 -3.97 -10.30 -20.10
C TRP A 163 -3.87 -8.84 -19.61
N PHE A 164 -2.69 -8.44 -19.09
CA PHE A 164 -2.42 -7.05 -18.67
C PHE A 164 -2.20 -6.07 -19.83
N GLN A 165 -2.02 -6.53 -21.07
CA GLN A 165 -1.99 -5.65 -22.24
C GLN A 165 -3.39 -5.15 -22.64
N VAL A 166 -4.45 -5.84 -22.21
CA VAL A 166 -5.83 -5.41 -22.44
C VAL A 166 -6.15 -4.22 -21.52
N PRO A 167 -6.45 -3.01 -22.05
CA PRO A 167 -6.63 -1.83 -21.20
C PRO A 167 -7.71 -1.97 -20.13
N ALA A 168 -8.85 -2.60 -20.45
CA ALA A 168 -9.92 -2.82 -19.47
C ALA A 168 -9.49 -3.70 -18.28
N ASN A 169 -8.61 -4.67 -18.52
CA ASN A 169 -8.07 -5.57 -17.52
C ASN A 169 -7.01 -4.87 -16.68
N ARG A 170 -6.04 -4.24 -17.35
CA ARG A 170 -4.99 -3.43 -16.74
C ARG A 170 -5.58 -2.34 -15.83
N ASP A 171 -6.49 -1.53 -16.36
CA ASP A 171 -7.05 -0.38 -15.67
C ASP A 171 -8.02 -0.75 -14.53
N ALA A 172 -8.32 -2.05 -14.34
CA ALA A 172 -9.01 -2.52 -13.14
C ALA A 172 -8.09 -2.55 -11.90
N PHE A 173 -6.77 -2.67 -12.09
CA PHE A 173 -5.77 -2.71 -11.04
C PHE A 173 -4.99 -1.39 -10.95
N ALA A 174 -4.17 -1.26 -9.91
CA ALA A 174 -3.04 -0.35 -9.89
C ALA A 174 -1.73 -1.11 -10.04
N HIS A 175 -0.67 -0.42 -10.44
CA HIS A 175 0.59 -1.06 -10.85
C HIS A 175 1.80 -0.33 -10.27
N VAL A 176 2.78 -1.11 -9.80
CA VAL A 176 4.07 -0.64 -9.31
C VAL A 176 5.16 -1.65 -9.67
N SER A 177 6.41 -1.20 -9.77
CA SER A 177 7.56 -2.10 -9.98
C SER A 177 7.78 -2.98 -8.75
N HIS A 178 8.17 -4.25 -8.97
CA HIS A 178 8.69 -5.12 -7.93
C HIS A 178 10.11 -5.66 -8.26
N THR A 179 10.90 -4.89 -9.01
CA THR A 179 12.16 -5.32 -9.67
C THR A 179 11.93 -6.32 -10.80
N PHE A 180 12.95 -6.56 -11.63
CA PHE A 180 12.79 -7.37 -12.82
C PHE A 180 12.81 -8.87 -12.50
N ALA A 181 13.87 -9.34 -11.84
CA ALA A 181 14.13 -10.76 -11.57
C ALA A 181 14.01 -11.13 -10.09
N HIS A 182 13.54 -10.22 -9.24
CA HIS A 182 13.31 -10.46 -7.81
C HIS A 182 14.58 -10.92 -7.08
N ARG A 183 15.72 -10.32 -7.44
CA ARG A 183 16.98 -10.53 -6.72
C ARG A 183 16.93 -9.99 -5.31
N SER A 184 17.50 -10.70 -4.34
CA SER A 184 17.82 -10.10 -3.04
C SER A 184 18.84 -8.96 -3.17
N LEU A 185 18.49 -7.78 -2.64
CA LEU A 185 19.29 -6.56 -2.77
C LEU A 185 20.11 -6.21 -1.53
N ASN A 186 20.12 -7.04 -0.48
CA ASN A 186 20.87 -6.74 0.75
C ASN A 186 22.38 -6.65 0.53
N ASN A 187 22.95 -7.52 -0.31
CA ASN A 187 24.38 -7.53 -0.64
C ASN A 187 24.65 -7.30 -2.14
N ALA A 188 23.64 -6.87 -2.90
CA ALA A 188 23.76 -6.61 -4.33
C ALA A 188 24.64 -5.38 -4.62
N THR A 189 25.30 -5.37 -5.77
CA THR A 189 26.05 -4.21 -6.25
C THR A 189 25.10 -3.14 -6.79
N TYR A 190 25.64 -1.92 -7.01
CA TYR A 190 24.93 -0.87 -7.75
C TYR A 190 24.54 -1.37 -9.15
N SER A 191 25.47 -2.03 -9.85
CA SER A 191 25.30 -2.50 -11.24
C SER A 191 24.13 -3.46 -11.37
N ASP A 192 24.01 -4.41 -10.45
CA ASP A 192 22.91 -5.37 -10.46
C ASP A 192 21.60 -4.71 -10.06
N THR A 193 21.60 -3.89 -8.99
CA THR A 193 20.39 -3.18 -8.58
C THR A 193 19.88 -2.24 -9.68
N ASN A 194 20.78 -1.57 -10.40
CA ASN A 194 20.42 -0.68 -11.50
C ASN A 194 19.73 -1.46 -12.63
N LYS A 195 20.24 -2.64 -12.98
CA LYS A 195 19.60 -3.49 -13.98
C LYS A 195 18.22 -3.99 -13.47
N GLU A 196 18.07 -4.29 -12.18
CA GLU A 196 16.79 -4.75 -11.58
C GLU A 196 15.69 -3.71 -11.80
N ILE A 197 16.01 -2.44 -11.61
CA ILE A 197 15.06 -1.35 -11.83
C ILE A 197 14.90 -1.04 -13.31
N PHE A 198 16.00 -0.89 -14.03
CA PHE A 198 15.98 -0.47 -15.43
C PHE A 198 15.25 -1.47 -16.32
N PHE A 199 15.57 -2.76 -16.22
CA PHE A 199 14.93 -3.80 -17.03
C PHE A 199 13.43 -3.87 -16.76
N ASN A 200 13.00 -3.74 -15.51
CA ASN A 200 11.58 -3.80 -15.18
C ASN A 200 10.82 -2.58 -15.72
N LYS A 201 11.43 -1.39 -15.69
CA LYS A 201 10.85 -0.19 -16.31
C LYS A 201 10.69 -0.36 -17.82
N GLN A 202 11.71 -0.89 -18.50
CA GLN A 202 11.66 -1.16 -19.94
C GLN A 202 10.59 -2.20 -20.28
N TRP A 203 10.55 -3.30 -19.54
CA TRP A 203 9.55 -4.35 -19.72
C TRP A 203 8.12 -3.80 -19.51
N MET A 204 7.84 -3.15 -18.38
CA MET A 204 6.51 -2.58 -18.09
C MET A 204 6.08 -1.57 -19.15
N SER A 205 7.03 -0.81 -19.72
CA SER A 205 6.74 0.10 -20.83
C SER A 205 6.42 -0.66 -22.11
N ALA A 206 7.19 -1.70 -22.43
CA ALA A 206 6.98 -2.52 -23.62
C ALA A 206 5.62 -3.22 -23.60
N VAL A 207 5.22 -3.82 -22.47
CA VAL A 207 3.91 -4.50 -22.32
C VAL A 207 2.76 -3.54 -21.98
N GLY A 208 3.00 -2.22 -22.00
CA GLY A 208 1.95 -1.20 -21.84
C GLY A 208 1.40 -1.01 -20.42
N ILE A 209 2.03 -1.58 -19.39
CA ILE A 209 1.65 -1.38 -17.98
C ILE A 209 1.81 0.09 -17.57
N THR A 210 2.87 0.76 -18.05
CA THR A 210 3.12 2.19 -17.71
C THR A 210 2.05 3.14 -18.23
N SER A 211 1.19 2.69 -19.15
CA SER A 211 0.06 3.46 -19.67
C SER A 211 -1.24 3.26 -18.88
N ALA A 212 -1.19 2.50 -17.77
CA ALA A 212 -2.34 2.32 -16.90
C ALA A 212 -2.76 3.65 -16.24
N SER A 213 -4.06 3.81 -16.05
CA SER A 213 -4.68 4.91 -15.32
C SER A 213 -4.21 5.03 -13.86
N LYS A 214 -3.69 3.94 -13.29
CA LYS A 214 -3.21 3.83 -11.91
C LYS A 214 -1.81 3.22 -11.87
N PHE A 215 -0.81 3.94 -12.35
CA PHE A 215 0.59 3.51 -12.32
C PHE A 215 1.41 4.37 -11.35
N SER A 216 2.21 3.72 -10.52
CA SER A 216 3.18 4.36 -9.61
C SER A 216 4.56 4.33 -10.27
N SER A 217 4.95 5.44 -10.88
CA SER A 217 6.19 5.56 -11.66
C SER A 217 7.42 5.87 -10.81
N ASN A 218 7.22 6.38 -9.59
CA ASN A 218 8.26 6.74 -8.64
C ASN A 218 8.36 5.76 -7.45
N GLY A 219 7.48 4.77 -7.42
CA GLY A 219 7.37 3.76 -6.37
C GLY A 219 8.05 2.45 -6.72
N LEU A 220 8.50 1.74 -5.70
CA LEU A 220 9.02 0.38 -5.81
C LEU A 220 8.58 -0.42 -4.59
N ILE A 221 8.09 -1.62 -4.82
CA ILE A 221 8.07 -2.64 -3.78
C ILE A 221 9.44 -3.33 -3.84
N PRO A 222 10.31 -3.22 -2.82
CA PRO A 222 11.61 -3.88 -2.86
C PRO A 222 11.44 -5.40 -2.72
N PRO A 223 12.21 -6.22 -3.46
CA PRO A 223 12.04 -7.68 -3.48
C PRO A 223 12.34 -8.24 -2.10
N ALA A 224 11.37 -8.92 -1.50
CA ALA A 224 11.40 -9.35 -0.09
C ALA A 224 11.81 -8.26 0.93
N ILE A 225 11.55 -6.98 0.63
CA ILE A 225 11.95 -5.83 1.46
C ILE A 225 13.47 -5.79 1.72
N THR A 226 14.24 -6.13 0.69
CA THR A 226 15.72 -6.13 0.73
C THR A 226 16.31 -4.85 0.13
N GLY A 227 17.57 -4.58 0.45
CA GLY A 227 18.32 -3.41 -0.07
C GLY A 227 18.10 -2.11 0.70
N LEU A 228 17.23 -2.08 1.71
CA LEU A 228 16.93 -0.88 2.50
C LEU A 228 18.07 -0.45 3.45
N HIS A 229 19.10 -1.27 3.61
CA HIS A 229 20.37 -0.92 4.27
C HIS A 229 21.59 -1.07 3.34
N ASN A 230 21.35 -1.09 2.03
CA ASN A 230 22.39 -1.12 1.02
C ASN A 230 22.42 0.22 0.28
N GLY A 231 23.36 1.09 0.64
CA GLY A 231 23.45 2.43 0.06
C GLY A 231 23.65 2.44 -1.46
N ASP A 232 24.36 1.45 -2.01
CA ASP A 232 24.53 1.31 -3.45
C ASP A 232 23.21 0.93 -4.16
N ALA A 233 22.38 0.11 -3.51
CA ALA A 233 21.07 -0.25 -4.02
C ALA A 233 20.10 0.95 -3.97
N ILE A 234 20.05 1.65 -2.84
CA ILE A 234 19.23 2.86 -2.69
C ILE A 234 19.64 3.92 -3.72
N LYS A 235 20.94 4.12 -3.93
CA LYS A 235 21.44 5.01 -4.98
C LYS A 235 20.93 4.58 -6.36
N ALA A 236 21.03 3.30 -6.70
CA ALA A 236 20.54 2.78 -7.99
C ALA A 236 19.02 2.95 -8.16
N PHE A 237 18.22 2.81 -7.09
CA PHE A 237 16.79 3.13 -7.11
C PHE A 237 16.58 4.60 -7.50
N MET A 238 17.24 5.51 -6.79
CA MET A 238 17.05 6.96 -6.94
C MET A 238 17.58 7.47 -8.28
N ASP A 239 18.69 6.94 -8.79
CA ASP A 239 19.21 7.26 -10.12
C ASP A 239 18.24 6.83 -11.25
N ASN A 240 17.40 5.83 -10.99
CA ASN A 240 16.32 5.42 -11.89
C ASN A 240 14.98 6.14 -11.62
N GLY A 241 14.95 7.17 -10.79
CA GLY A 241 13.77 7.98 -10.51
C GLY A 241 12.80 7.39 -9.49
N ILE A 242 13.19 6.32 -8.78
CA ILE A 242 12.43 5.80 -7.63
C ILE A 242 12.70 6.71 -6.43
N THR A 243 11.65 7.29 -5.86
CA THR A 243 11.76 8.20 -4.71
C THR A 243 11.10 7.65 -3.45
N SER A 244 10.26 6.62 -3.59
CA SER A 244 9.64 5.94 -2.47
C SER A 244 9.62 4.43 -2.64
N VAL A 245 9.70 3.75 -1.51
CA VAL A 245 9.54 2.31 -1.38
C VAL A 245 8.60 1.99 -0.22
N VAL A 246 8.12 0.74 -0.15
CA VAL A 246 7.51 0.21 1.07
C VAL A 246 8.53 -0.56 1.91
N GLY A 247 8.36 -0.50 3.23
CA GLY A 247 9.11 -1.27 4.21
C GLY A 247 8.30 -2.47 4.72
N ASP A 248 8.55 -2.84 5.98
CA ASP A 248 7.88 -3.93 6.67
C ASP A 248 7.73 -3.56 8.16
N ASN A 249 6.49 -3.49 8.63
CA ASN A 249 6.17 -3.05 9.99
C ASN A 249 6.57 -4.07 11.07
N THR A 250 6.93 -5.30 10.71
CA THR A 250 7.52 -6.26 11.66
C THR A 250 8.97 -5.92 12.02
N ARG A 251 9.62 -5.07 11.20
CA ARG A 251 11.02 -4.64 11.34
C ARG A 251 11.08 -3.22 11.88
N SER A 252 11.41 -3.08 13.16
CA SER A 252 11.35 -1.77 13.84
C SER A 252 12.22 -0.70 13.18
N LEU A 253 13.38 -1.06 12.60
CA LEU A 253 14.27 -0.11 11.92
C LEU A 253 13.66 0.50 10.64
N LEU A 254 12.62 -0.13 10.08
CA LEU A 254 11.91 0.37 8.91
C LEU A 254 10.65 1.18 9.27
N ARG A 255 10.43 1.44 10.57
CA ARG A 255 9.37 2.32 11.07
C ARG A 255 9.93 3.60 11.66
N ASN A 256 9.19 4.68 11.54
CA ASN A 256 9.60 5.96 12.10
C ASN A 256 9.55 5.89 13.64
N GLN A 257 10.68 6.21 14.28
CA GLN A 257 10.83 6.10 15.74
C GLN A 257 10.29 7.33 16.50
N VAL A 258 9.87 8.38 15.79
CA VAL A 258 9.32 9.61 16.39
C VAL A 258 7.80 9.61 16.33
N ASN A 259 7.22 9.16 15.22
CA ASN A 259 5.78 9.18 15.00
C ASN A 259 5.37 8.06 14.04
N GLU A 260 4.51 7.15 14.49
CA GLU A 260 4.04 6.00 13.72
C GLU A 260 3.26 6.35 12.44
N PHE A 261 2.78 7.59 12.31
CA PHE A 261 2.10 8.08 11.11
C PHE A 261 3.05 8.73 10.09
N TRP A 262 4.36 8.69 10.33
CA TRP A 262 5.38 9.24 9.43
C TRP A 262 6.10 8.12 8.71
N PRO A 263 6.57 8.37 7.47
CA PRO A 263 7.49 7.44 6.81
C PRO A 263 8.87 7.49 7.48
N VAL A 264 9.71 6.51 7.19
CA VAL A 264 11.16 6.65 7.41
C VAL A 264 11.74 7.37 6.19
N ILE A 265 12.68 8.30 6.43
CA ILE A 265 13.53 8.84 5.38
C ILE A 265 14.90 8.20 5.60
N SER A 266 15.39 7.48 4.60
CA SER A 266 16.71 6.85 4.67
C SER A 266 17.80 7.89 4.93
N THR A 267 18.86 7.47 5.63
CA THR A 267 20.01 8.31 5.96
C THR A 267 21.31 7.61 5.62
N VAL A 268 22.40 8.35 5.41
CA VAL A 268 23.73 7.75 5.21
C VAL A 268 24.10 6.81 6.37
N ALA A 269 23.86 7.24 7.61
CA ALA A 269 24.22 6.44 8.78
C ALA A 269 23.39 5.15 8.91
N GLY A 270 22.06 5.25 8.79
CA GLY A 270 21.16 4.11 9.00
C GLY A 270 21.04 3.18 7.79
N ASN A 271 21.21 3.70 6.57
CA ASN A 271 20.84 2.99 5.34
C ASN A 271 21.98 2.95 4.30
N GLY A 272 23.04 3.74 4.48
CA GLY A 272 24.13 3.89 3.52
C GLY A 272 23.87 4.91 2.40
N TYR A 273 22.66 5.46 2.31
CA TYR A 273 22.29 6.53 1.38
C TYR A 273 21.12 7.34 1.95
N ASP A 274 21.05 8.63 1.63
CA ASP A 274 20.07 9.56 2.19
C ASP A 274 18.96 9.91 1.19
N GLY A 275 17.74 10.11 1.71
CA GLY A 275 16.64 10.76 0.97
C GLY A 275 15.56 9.84 0.37
N LEU A 276 15.76 8.53 0.31
CA LEU A 276 14.69 7.59 -0.08
C LEU A 276 13.60 7.54 1.00
N LEU A 277 12.34 7.69 0.59
CA LEU A 277 11.17 7.59 1.47
C LEU A 277 10.73 6.12 1.61
N ILE A 278 10.69 5.61 2.83
CA ILE A 278 10.26 4.24 3.16
C ILE A 278 8.90 4.32 3.86
N ILE A 279 7.86 3.91 3.14
CA ILE A 279 6.46 3.87 3.58
C ILE A 279 6.27 2.63 4.46
N PRO A 280 5.65 2.74 5.64
CA PRO A 280 5.36 1.57 6.46
C PRO A 280 4.32 0.66 5.76
N ARG A 281 4.41 -0.66 5.96
CA ARG A 281 3.50 -1.65 5.33
C ARG A 281 3.25 -2.81 6.29
N TRP A 282 1.99 -3.18 6.48
CA TRP A 282 1.58 -4.28 7.35
C TRP A 282 1.77 -5.63 6.66
N ALA A 283 2.43 -6.57 7.34
CA ALA A 283 2.35 -7.99 7.02
C ALA A 283 1.02 -8.57 7.52
N THR A 284 0.53 -9.62 6.86
CA THR A 284 -0.68 -10.35 7.27
C THR A 284 -0.37 -11.82 7.52
N THR A 285 -1.29 -12.55 8.14
CA THR A 285 -1.22 -14.02 8.28
C THR A 285 -1.72 -14.76 7.04
N ILE A 286 -1.87 -14.05 5.91
CA ILE A 286 -2.02 -14.64 4.58
C ILE A 286 -0.62 -14.64 3.96
N PHE A 287 0.12 -15.74 4.14
CA PHE A 287 1.55 -15.79 3.85
C PHE A 287 1.87 -15.82 2.36
N PHE A 288 3.06 -15.35 2.00
CA PHE A 288 3.51 -15.13 0.63
C PHE A 288 3.51 -16.40 -0.24
N ASN A 289 3.88 -17.51 0.38
CA ASN A 289 4.08 -18.85 -0.16
C ASN A 289 2.84 -19.74 0.06
N CYS A 290 1.65 -19.16 0.18
CA CYS A 290 0.41 -19.92 0.30
C CYS A 290 -0.64 -19.47 -0.72
N ASP A 291 -1.34 -20.46 -1.28
CA ASP A 291 -2.38 -20.28 -2.29
C ASP A 291 -3.76 -20.78 -1.84
N LEU A 292 -3.83 -21.54 -0.75
CA LEU A 292 -5.06 -22.11 -0.20
C LEU A 292 -5.18 -21.91 1.32
N PRO A 293 -6.41 -21.82 1.87
CA PRO A 293 -6.66 -21.68 3.31
C PRO A 293 -5.91 -22.68 4.19
N ALA A 294 -5.79 -23.94 3.75
CA ALA A 294 -5.08 -24.98 4.49
C ALA A 294 -3.58 -24.67 4.63
N CYS A 295 -2.96 -24.13 3.57
CA CYS A 295 -1.55 -23.74 3.59
C CYS A 295 -1.29 -22.64 4.62
N THR A 296 -2.02 -21.53 4.54
CA THR A 296 -1.77 -20.37 5.41
C THR A 296 -2.10 -20.67 6.87
N THR A 297 -3.10 -21.53 7.11
CA THR A 297 -3.43 -22.01 8.47
C THR A 297 -2.30 -22.87 9.04
N ALA A 298 -1.75 -23.79 8.23
CA ALA A 298 -0.65 -24.65 8.68
C ALA A 298 0.60 -23.82 9.02
N GLU A 299 0.95 -22.86 8.17
CA GLU A 299 2.09 -21.97 8.44
C GLU A 299 1.86 -21.09 9.67
N TRP A 300 0.66 -20.53 9.84
CA TRP A 300 0.29 -19.74 11.01
C TRP A 300 0.44 -20.51 12.33
N VAL A 301 -0.01 -21.78 12.36
CA VAL A 301 0.15 -22.66 13.51
C VAL A 301 1.62 -22.98 13.77
N ASN A 302 2.39 -23.27 12.72
CA ASN A 302 3.77 -23.73 12.85
C ASN A 302 4.78 -22.62 13.17
N THR A 303 4.55 -21.39 12.73
CA THR A 303 5.53 -20.30 12.80
C THR A 303 5.13 -19.14 13.70
N SER A 304 3.83 -18.97 13.95
CA SER A 304 3.27 -17.74 14.54
C SER A 304 2.47 -17.98 15.82
N GLY A 305 2.49 -19.19 16.37
CA GLY A 305 1.74 -19.54 17.59
C GLY A 305 0.22 -19.62 17.38
N GLY A 306 -0.21 -19.74 16.12
CA GLY A 306 -1.61 -19.89 15.74
C GLY A 306 -2.27 -21.13 16.34
N LYS A 307 -3.59 -21.05 16.57
CA LYS A 307 -4.39 -22.15 17.11
C LYS A 307 -5.74 -22.20 16.43
N GLY A 308 -6.13 -23.38 15.98
CA GLY A 308 -7.43 -23.61 15.35
C GLY A 308 -7.34 -23.76 13.85
N ASN A 309 -8.44 -23.48 13.17
CA ASN A 309 -8.59 -23.62 11.73
C ASN A 309 -8.56 -22.25 11.02
N PHE A 310 -8.83 -22.24 9.72
CA PHE A 310 -8.83 -21.01 8.93
C PHE A 310 -9.86 -19.97 9.40
N SER A 311 -11.00 -20.39 9.96
CA SER A 311 -11.97 -19.46 10.55
C SER A 311 -11.39 -18.76 11.77
N ASP A 312 -10.65 -19.48 12.63
CA ASP A 312 -9.96 -18.90 13.79
C ASP A 312 -8.87 -17.91 13.35
N LEU A 313 -8.11 -18.24 12.31
CA LEU A 313 -7.14 -17.33 11.68
C LEU A 313 -7.82 -16.06 11.17
N MET A 314 -8.98 -16.18 10.51
CA MET A 314 -9.73 -15.02 10.01
C MET A 314 -10.32 -14.15 11.13
N VAL A 315 -10.72 -14.75 12.26
CA VAL A 315 -11.12 -13.99 13.46
C VAL A 315 -9.92 -13.20 14.01
N ASN A 316 -8.76 -13.85 14.16
CA ASN A 316 -7.54 -13.17 14.60
C ASN A 316 -7.14 -12.03 13.63
N SER A 317 -7.16 -12.31 12.32
CA SER A 317 -6.89 -11.32 11.28
C SER A 317 -7.83 -10.13 11.38
N LYS A 318 -9.13 -10.35 11.59
CA LYS A 318 -10.10 -9.28 11.74
C LYS A 318 -9.76 -8.39 12.93
N ASP A 319 -9.48 -8.99 14.08
CA ASP A 319 -9.23 -8.23 15.31
C ASP A 319 -7.94 -7.39 15.19
N VAL A 320 -6.88 -7.94 14.61
CA VAL A 320 -5.61 -7.24 14.40
C VAL A 320 -5.73 -6.13 13.36
N ASN A 321 -6.26 -6.43 12.18
CA ASN A 321 -6.14 -5.53 11.03
C ASN A 321 -7.20 -4.42 11.02
N THR A 322 -8.41 -4.68 11.52
CA THR A 322 -9.41 -3.61 11.68
C THR A 322 -8.98 -2.57 12.71
N ARG A 323 -8.16 -2.95 13.70
CA ARG A 323 -7.57 -2.00 14.65
C ARG A 323 -6.65 -0.99 13.94
N HIS A 324 -5.84 -1.43 12.98
CA HIS A 324 -5.00 -0.51 12.20
C HIS A 324 -5.84 0.49 11.41
N LEU A 325 -6.90 0.01 10.74
CA LEU A 325 -7.84 0.87 10.00
C LEU A 325 -8.54 1.85 10.95
N LEU A 326 -9.13 1.39 12.05
CA LEU A 326 -9.77 2.24 13.05
C LEU A 326 -8.78 3.19 13.73
N GLY A 327 -7.50 2.83 13.80
CA GLY A 327 -6.42 3.68 14.30
C GLY A 327 -6.00 4.77 13.31
N LEU A 328 -6.58 4.79 12.11
CA LEU A 328 -6.26 5.69 11.01
C LEU A 328 -4.80 5.54 10.54
N HIS A 329 -4.23 4.33 10.67
CA HIS A 329 -2.99 3.97 10.00
C HIS A 329 -3.25 3.90 8.50
N HIS A 330 -2.42 4.59 7.72
CA HIS A 330 -2.54 4.69 6.27
C HIS A 330 -1.60 3.71 5.53
N ASP A 331 -0.94 2.85 6.28
CA ASP A 331 -0.01 1.85 5.81
C ASP A 331 -0.76 0.82 4.92
N PRO A 332 -0.28 0.51 3.71
CA PRO A 332 -0.83 -0.61 2.93
C PRO A 332 -0.57 -1.97 3.60
N PHE A 333 -1.19 -3.01 3.06
CA PHE A 333 -1.06 -4.41 3.48
C PHE A 333 -0.37 -5.23 2.38
N MET A 334 0.53 -6.11 2.82
CA MET A 334 1.33 -6.99 1.96
C MET A 334 0.60 -8.32 1.69
N PHE A 335 0.51 -8.67 0.41
CA PHE A 335 0.07 -9.96 -0.15
C PHE A 335 0.97 -10.32 -1.32
N HIS A 336 0.80 -11.53 -1.86
CA HIS A 336 1.59 -12.05 -2.99
C HIS A 336 0.69 -12.76 -4.00
N GLN A 337 1.16 -12.93 -5.24
CA GLN A 337 0.37 -13.47 -6.35
C GLN A 337 -0.35 -14.79 -6.02
N ALA A 338 0.25 -15.66 -5.21
CA ALA A 338 -0.33 -16.95 -4.83
C ALA A 338 -1.64 -16.77 -4.04
N ASN A 339 -1.75 -15.69 -3.27
CA ASN A 339 -2.95 -15.39 -2.47
C ASN A 339 -4.18 -15.07 -3.32
N LEU A 340 -4.02 -14.88 -4.64
CA LEU A 340 -5.08 -14.56 -5.60
C LEU A 340 -5.62 -15.81 -6.31
N ARG A 341 -5.18 -17.03 -5.97
CA ARG A 341 -5.77 -18.25 -6.53
C ARG A 341 -7.27 -18.31 -6.24
N GLN A 342 -8.10 -18.39 -7.28
CA GLN A 342 -9.56 -18.35 -7.15
C GLN A 342 -10.28 -19.32 -8.11
N ALA A 343 -9.83 -19.45 -9.35
CA ALA A 343 -10.63 -20.07 -10.42
C ALA A 343 -11.01 -21.53 -10.11
N ASP A 344 -10.14 -22.23 -9.38
CA ASP A 344 -10.24 -23.65 -9.05
C ASP A 344 -10.31 -23.93 -7.54
N VAL A 345 -10.58 -22.92 -6.71
CA VAL A 345 -10.74 -23.13 -5.26
C VAL A 345 -12.18 -23.53 -4.90
N ASP A 346 -12.35 -24.10 -3.71
CA ASP A 346 -13.66 -24.40 -3.15
C ASP A 346 -14.41 -23.12 -2.74
N ALA A 347 -15.74 -23.19 -2.69
CA ALA A 347 -16.54 -22.07 -2.21
C ALA A 347 -16.30 -21.81 -0.71
N TYR A 348 -16.25 -20.53 -0.34
CA TYR A 348 -16.14 -20.07 1.03
C TYR A 348 -17.22 -19.02 1.32
N THR A 349 -17.60 -18.89 2.60
CA THR A 349 -18.61 -17.92 3.04
C THR A 349 -17.98 -16.89 3.97
N VAL A 350 -18.13 -15.61 3.62
CA VAL A 350 -17.78 -14.46 4.49
C VAL A 350 -19.03 -13.61 4.69
N GLY A 351 -19.59 -13.69 5.90
CA GLY A 351 -20.82 -12.99 6.26
C GLY A 351 -21.97 -13.33 5.31
N SER A 352 -22.43 -12.35 4.53
CA SER A 352 -23.55 -12.53 3.59
C SER A 352 -23.13 -12.98 2.18
N LYS A 353 -21.83 -13.21 1.94
CA LYS A 353 -21.30 -13.58 0.63
C LYS A 353 -20.77 -15.00 0.63
N THR A 354 -21.19 -15.78 -0.37
CA THR A 354 -20.73 -17.15 -0.60
C THR A 354 -20.32 -17.29 -2.05
N GLY A 355 -19.19 -17.93 -2.30
CA GLY A 355 -18.69 -18.21 -3.63
C GLY A 355 -17.25 -18.68 -3.60
N LYS A 356 -16.67 -18.99 -4.75
CA LYS A 356 -15.23 -19.20 -4.85
C LYS A 356 -14.53 -17.88 -4.55
N MET A 357 -13.65 -17.87 -3.55
CA MET A 357 -12.90 -16.68 -3.15
C MET A 357 -11.45 -17.04 -2.89
N SER A 358 -10.53 -16.23 -3.40
CA SER A 358 -9.12 -16.30 -3.03
C SER A 358 -8.92 -15.90 -1.56
N MET A 359 -7.75 -16.19 -1.01
CA MET A 359 -7.43 -15.79 0.36
C MET A 359 -7.41 -14.26 0.51
N LEU A 360 -6.93 -13.52 -0.50
CA LEU A 360 -7.01 -12.06 -0.51
C LEU A 360 -8.47 -11.59 -0.47
N GLN A 361 -9.34 -12.16 -1.30
CA GLN A 361 -10.76 -11.81 -1.32
C GLN A 361 -11.44 -12.09 0.02
N ILE A 362 -11.18 -13.25 0.63
CA ILE A 362 -11.73 -13.62 1.94
C ILE A 362 -11.27 -12.62 3.01
N TRP A 363 -9.99 -12.25 3.01
CA TRP A 363 -9.45 -11.29 3.96
C TRP A 363 -10.07 -9.90 3.79
N VAL A 364 -10.16 -9.40 2.55
CA VAL A 364 -10.74 -8.09 2.26
C VAL A 364 -12.23 -8.04 2.58
N GLU A 365 -12.99 -9.08 2.24
CA GLU A 365 -14.40 -9.19 2.64
C GLU A 365 -14.54 -9.14 4.17
N THR A 366 -13.67 -9.85 4.90
CA THR A 366 -13.72 -9.88 6.36
C THR A 366 -13.45 -8.49 6.95
N MET A 367 -12.43 -7.77 6.46
CA MET A 367 -12.12 -6.42 6.97
C MET A 367 -13.20 -5.41 6.61
N THR A 368 -13.65 -5.41 5.35
CA THR A 368 -14.59 -4.40 4.85
C THR A 368 -15.99 -4.58 5.43
N GLN A 369 -16.46 -5.82 5.63
CA GLN A 369 -17.73 -6.09 6.30
C GLN A 369 -17.67 -5.68 7.77
N GLU A 370 -16.56 -5.92 8.49
CA GLU A 370 -16.42 -5.48 9.88
C GLU A 370 -16.35 -3.95 10.01
N MET A 371 -15.57 -3.29 9.14
CA MET A 371 -15.50 -1.82 9.11
C MET A 371 -16.86 -1.19 8.78
N SER A 372 -17.63 -1.80 7.88
CA SER A 372 -18.98 -1.33 7.50
C SER A 372 -20.05 -1.66 8.55
N ARG A 373 -19.83 -2.69 9.38
CA ARG A 373 -20.68 -2.98 10.55
C ARG A 373 -20.46 -1.94 11.65
N LEU A 374 -19.23 -1.48 11.84
CA LEU A 374 -18.84 -0.55 12.89
C LEU A 374 -19.00 0.92 12.51
N THR A 375 -18.82 1.26 11.24
CA THR A 375 -18.74 2.63 10.74
C THR A 375 -19.45 2.78 9.40
N THR A 376 -19.66 4.02 8.96
CA THR A 376 -20.13 4.33 7.60
C THR A 376 -19.06 5.07 6.80
N TRP A 377 -17.79 4.86 7.13
CA TRP A 377 -16.68 5.63 6.56
C TRP A 377 -16.30 5.09 5.19
N PRO A 378 -15.99 5.97 4.22
CA PRO A 378 -15.47 5.53 2.93
C PRO A 378 -14.16 4.75 3.09
N ILE A 379 -14.06 3.60 2.42
CA ILE A 379 -12.87 2.76 2.32
C ILE A 379 -12.27 2.96 0.92
N ILE A 380 -11.04 3.49 0.86
CA ILE A 380 -10.45 3.95 -0.40
C ILE A 380 -9.09 3.29 -0.62
N SER A 381 -8.85 2.76 -1.81
CA SER A 381 -7.51 2.41 -2.27
C SER A 381 -6.88 3.60 -2.97
N ILE A 382 -5.59 3.80 -2.75
CA ILE A 382 -4.75 4.75 -3.49
C ILE A 382 -3.50 4.03 -3.98
N THR A 383 -2.83 4.59 -4.99
CA THR A 383 -1.60 4.02 -5.53
C THR A 383 -0.41 4.24 -4.58
N HIS A 384 0.65 3.45 -4.73
CA HIS A 384 1.91 3.58 -3.98
C HIS A 384 2.45 5.02 -3.97
N ASP A 385 2.51 5.69 -5.13
CA ASP A 385 2.98 7.08 -5.20
C ASP A 385 2.08 8.05 -4.41
N ASN A 386 0.77 7.77 -4.36
CA ASN A 386 -0.16 8.56 -3.55
C ASN A 386 0.00 8.25 -2.05
N PHE A 387 0.34 7.02 -1.65
CA PHE A 387 0.75 6.74 -0.28
C PHE A 387 2.01 7.54 0.09
N ALA A 388 3.03 7.54 -0.77
CA ALA A 388 4.26 8.34 -0.56
C ALA A 388 3.94 9.82 -0.32
N LYS A 389 3.05 10.37 -1.16
CA LYS A 389 2.55 11.75 -1.03
C LYS A 389 1.79 11.97 0.26
N GLU A 390 0.92 11.06 0.69
CA GLU A 390 0.15 11.26 1.91
C GLU A 390 1.00 11.17 3.18
N PHE A 391 1.96 10.25 3.23
CA PHE A 391 2.90 10.13 4.34
C PHE A 391 3.85 11.34 4.43
N SER A 392 4.42 11.76 3.30
CA SER A 392 5.28 12.96 3.25
C SER A 392 4.51 14.24 3.62
N ASN A 393 3.30 14.42 3.10
CA ASN A 393 2.46 15.56 3.45
C ASN A 393 2.05 15.53 4.93
N ARG A 394 1.76 14.35 5.50
CA ARG A 394 1.47 14.21 6.93
C ARG A 394 2.65 14.65 7.78
N MET A 395 3.84 14.15 7.49
CA MET A 395 5.06 14.53 8.19
C MET A 395 5.35 16.04 8.07
N ALA A 396 5.18 16.61 6.87
CA ALA A 396 5.38 18.03 6.66
C ALA A 396 4.38 18.90 7.44
N ARG A 397 3.08 18.54 7.42
CA ARG A 397 2.03 19.23 8.19
C ARG A 397 2.34 19.23 9.68
N ASP A 398 2.67 18.07 10.24
CA ASP A 398 2.92 17.94 11.67
C ASP A 398 4.10 18.82 12.12
N LYS A 399 5.14 18.93 11.28
CA LYS A 399 6.29 19.82 11.52
C LYS A 399 5.97 21.32 11.45
N CYS A 400 4.87 21.70 10.81
CA CYS A 400 4.41 23.10 10.79
C CYS A 400 3.69 23.52 12.09
N ALA A 401 3.37 22.57 12.98
CA ALA A 401 2.58 22.77 14.20
C ALA A 401 1.25 23.51 13.90
N PRO A 402 0.30 22.84 13.21
CA PRO A 402 -0.97 23.44 12.83
C PRO A 402 -1.75 23.88 14.07
N SER A 403 -2.50 24.97 13.93
CA SER A 403 -3.28 25.58 14.99
C SER A 403 -4.64 26.00 14.48
N MET A 404 -5.60 26.07 15.40
CA MET A 404 -6.94 26.57 15.13
C MET A 404 -7.40 27.48 16.26
N LYS A 405 -8.06 28.57 15.87
CA LYS A 405 -8.76 29.47 16.78
C LYS A 405 -10.17 29.68 16.26
N TYR A 406 -11.18 29.48 17.09
CA TYR A 406 -12.56 29.78 16.72
C TYR A 406 -13.03 31.09 17.34
N THR A 407 -13.94 31.77 16.65
CA THR A 407 -14.61 32.98 17.10
C THR A 407 -16.03 32.64 17.52
N LEU A 408 -16.44 33.15 18.69
CA LEU A 408 -17.80 32.98 19.19
C LEU A 408 -18.73 34.09 18.68
N SER A 409 -20.03 33.82 18.66
CA SER A 409 -21.06 34.84 18.53
C SER A 409 -20.99 35.86 19.67
N ALA A 410 -21.61 37.03 19.49
CA ALA A 410 -21.55 38.13 20.45
C ALA A 410 -22.10 37.77 21.85
N ASP A 411 -23.06 36.86 21.91
CA ASP A 411 -23.64 36.30 23.14
C ASP A 411 -22.89 35.06 23.67
N ALA A 412 -21.80 34.68 23.01
CA ALA A 412 -21.00 33.50 23.31
C ALA A 412 -21.79 32.16 23.29
N SER A 413 -22.92 32.08 22.58
CA SER A 413 -23.73 30.86 22.51
C SER A 413 -23.35 29.91 21.38
N SER A 414 -22.56 30.36 20.40
CA SER A 414 -22.17 29.57 19.23
C SER A 414 -20.81 29.94 18.68
N ILE A 415 -20.18 29.03 17.94
CA ILE A 415 -19.00 29.27 17.12
C ILE A 415 -19.46 29.74 15.75
N VAL A 416 -18.88 30.84 15.24
CA VAL A 416 -19.30 31.46 13.95
C VAL A 416 -18.22 31.44 12.87
N SER A 417 -16.94 31.38 13.25
CA SER A 417 -15.82 31.28 12.31
C SER A 417 -14.62 30.61 12.94
N VAL A 418 -13.68 30.19 12.10
CA VAL A 418 -12.51 29.42 12.49
C VAL A 418 -11.31 29.88 11.68
N ASP A 419 -10.25 30.30 12.36
CA ASP A 419 -8.96 30.62 11.76
C ASP A 419 -8.06 29.38 11.82
N VAL A 420 -7.51 29.00 10.67
CA VAL A 420 -6.53 27.92 10.52
C VAL A 420 -5.17 28.55 10.28
N GLY A 421 -4.20 28.21 11.13
CA GLY A 421 -2.84 28.75 11.05
C GLY A 421 -1.78 27.70 11.37
N ALA A 422 -0.53 28.13 11.40
CA ALA A 422 0.64 27.33 11.76
C ALA A 422 1.68 28.23 12.42
N THR A 423 2.81 27.66 12.84
CA THR A 423 3.95 28.47 13.27
C THR A 423 4.40 29.39 12.12
N GLY A 424 4.42 30.71 12.38
CA GLY A 424 4.72 31.71 11.36
C GLY A 424 3.68 31.84 10.23
N ASN A 425 2.50 31.22 10.37
CA ASN A 425 1.47 31.14 9.32
C ASN A 425 2.01 30.71 7.95
N SER A 426 2.88 29.70 7.96
CA SER A 426 3.45 29.11 6.76
C SER A 426 3.52 27.60 6.92
N CYS A 427 3.27 26.89 5.83
CA CYS A 427 3.52 25.46 5.73
C CYS A 427 3.73 25.10 4.26
N SER A 428 4.62 24.15 3.98
CA SER A 428 4.88 23.70 2.60
C SER A 428 3.72 22.92 1.98
N VAL A 429 2.72 22.56 2.79
CA VAL A 429 1.57 21.74 2.42
C VAL A 429 0.29 22.31 3.03
N PRO A 430 -0.89 22.13 2.37
CA PRO A 430 -2.16 22.63 2.90
C PRO A 430 -2.54 22.00 4.24
N LEU A 431 -3.18 22.77 5.11
CA LEU A 431 -3.68 22.31 6.41
C LEU A 431 -5.15 21.92 6.35
N PRO A 432 -5.53 20.75 6.88
CA PRO A 432 -6.92 20.30 6.91
C PRO A 432 -7.65 20.87 8.13
N LEU A 433 -8.89 21.31 7.91
CA LEU A 433 -9.88 21.63 8.93
C LEU A 433 -11.11 20.75 8.70
N THR A 434 -11.37 19.82 9.61
CA THR A 434 -12.63 19.08 9.63
C THR A 434 -13.70 19.95 10.28
N ILE A 435 -14.86 20.07 9.64
CA ILE A 435 -16.00 20.86 10.12
C ILE A 435 -17.31 20.04 10.08
N PRO A 436 -18.21 20.16 11.08
CA PRO A 436 -19.44 19.37 11.15
C PRO A 436 -20.54 19.88 10.19
N GLY A 437 -20.46 21.15 9.80
CA GLY A 437 -21.28 21.79 8.77
C GLY A 437 -20.42 22.25 7.59
N ASP A 438 -20.94 23.10 6.72
CA ASP A 438 -20.12 23.72 5.65
C ASP A 438 -19.58 25.10 6.10
N ALA A 439 -18.54 25.57 5.41
CA ALA A 439 -17.91 26.86 5.65
C ALA A 439 -17.34 27.46 4.36
N THR A 440 -17.28 28.78 4.31
CA THR A 440 -16.77 29.55 3.18
C THR A 440 -15.61 30.45 3.59
N THR A 441 -14.75 30.79 2.63
CA THR A 441 -13.65 31.73 2.80
C THR A 441 -13.47 32.53 1.52
N THR A 442 -12.88 33.72 1.65
CA THR A 442 -12.45 34.54 0.52
C THR A 442 -10.95 34.38 0.23
N ALA A 443 -10.23 33.62 1.07
CA ALA A 443 -8.81 33.32 0.85
C ALA A 443 -8.62 32.47 -0.42
N SER A 444 -7.52 32.71 -1.12
CA SER A 444 -7.09 31.87 -2.25
C SER A 444 -6.32 30.64 -1.77
N GLY A 445 -6.07 29.68 -2.67
CA GLY A 445 -5.28 28.49 -2.34
C GLY A 445 -5.99 27.49 -1.42
N THR A 446 -7.32 27.50 -1.43
CA THR A 446 -8.14 26.60 -0.61
C THR A 446 -8.93 25.60 -1.44
N THR A 447 -9.13 24.39 -0.92
CA THR A 447 -10.00 23.38 -1.53
C THR A 447 -10.96 22.78 -0.49
N SER A 448 -12.00 22.09 -0.94
CA SER A 448 -12.95 21.38 -0.08
C SER A 448 -13.03 19.91 -0.50
N GLU A 449 -13.03 19.02 0.48
CA GLU A 449 -13.23 17.59 0.31
C GLU A 449 -14.47 17.16 1.08
N LYS A 450 -15.32 16.34 0.45
CA LYS A 450 -16.43 15.64 1.10
C LYS A 450 -16.64 14.31 0.39
N VAL A 451 -16.22 13.23 1.04
CA VAL A 451 -16.30 11.88 0.47
C VAL A 451 -17.43 11.13 1.16
N GLY A 452 -18.44 10.73 0.40
CA GLY A 452 -19.57 9.99 0.94
C GLY A 452 -20.28 10.73 2.08
N ARG A 453 -20.28 10.12 3.27
CA ARG A 453 -20.88 10.67 4.51
C ARG A 453 -19.85 11.27 5.46
N ASP A 454 -18.59 11.43 5.06
CA ASP A 454 -17.61 12.13 5.88
C ASP A 454 -18.02 13.61 6.09
N PRO A 455 -17.58 14.22 7.21
CA PRO A 455 -17.66 15.67 7.38
C PRO A 455 -16.88 16.39 6.26
N TYR A 456 -17.17 17.67 6.06
CA TYR A 456 -16.34 18.47 5.15
C TYR A 456 -14.94 18.61 5.73
N VAL A 457 -13.95 18.49 4.86
CA VAL A 457 -12.56 18.85 5.15
C VAL A 457 -12.19 20.05 4.27
N LYS A 458 -11.84 21.16 4.92
CA LYS A 458 -11.38 22.38 4.26
C LYS A 458 -9.87 22.42 4.29
N TRP A 459 -9.26 22.47 3.12
CA TRP A 459 -7.80 22.52 2.98
C TRP A 459 -7.35 23.96 2.76
N SER A 460 -6.41 24.43 3.57
CA SER A 460 -5.94 25.82 3.55
C SER A 460 -4.44 25.88 3.30
N THR A 461 -4.02 26.48 2.18
CA THR A 461 -2.61 26.83 1.96
C THR A 461 -2.32 28.15 2.67
N LEU A 462 -1.30 28.18 3.53
CA LEU A 462 -0.93 29.38 4.25
C LEU A 462 0.09 30.21 3.46
N SER A 463 -0.06 31.54 3.48
CA SER A 463 0.79 32.49 2.74
C SER A 463 1.24 33.68 3.60
N GLY A 464 1.57 33.41 4.87
CA GLY A 464 2.02 34.42 5.85
C GLY A 464 0.90 34.94 6.76
N SER A 465 -0.35 34.53 6.52
CA SER A 465 -1.50 34.80 7.38
C SER A 465 -2.33 33.53 7.60
N ALA A 466 -3.09 33.52 8.70
CA ALA A 466 -4.08 32.47 8.95
C ALA A 466 -5.24 32.59 7.94
N VAL A 467 -5.88 31.46 7.63
CA VAL A 467 -7.05 31.40 6.75
C VAL A 467 -8.31 31.30 7.60
N THR A 468 -9.19 32.28 7.49
CA THR A 468 -10.48 32.30 8.19
C THR A 468 -11.56 31.60 7.35
N TRP A 469 -12.23 30.62 7.95
CA TRP A 469 -13.43 29.98 7.45
C TRP A 469 -14.65 30.46 8.23
N LYS A 470 -15.60 31.09 7.54
CA LYS A 470 -16.90 31.48 8.10
C LYS A 470 -17.85 30.31 8.00
N LEU A 471 -18.43 29.88 9.12
CA LEU A 471 -19.38 28.77 9.14
C LEU A 471 -20.68 29.20 8.47
N THR A 472 -21.19 28.37 7.56
CA THR A 472 -22.50 28.61 6.92
C THR A 472 -23.63 28.52 7.95
N SER A 473 -23.47 27.68 8.97
CA SER A 473 -24.34 27.58 10.12
C SER A 473 -23.49 27.58 11.39
N PRO A 474 -23.72 28.51 12.33
CA PRO A 474 -22.99 28.52 13.61
C PRO A 474 -23.16 27.21 14.39
N ILE A 475 -22.10 26.78 15.08
CA ILE A 475 -22.13 25.57 15.93
C ILE A 475 -22.49 26.01 17.34
N ALA A 476 -23.67 25.60 17.84
CA ALA A 476 -24.08 25.89 19.21
C ALA A 476 -23.14 25.25 20.27
N LEU A 477 -22.93 25.94 21.39
CA LEU A 477 -22.09 25.49 22.50
C LEU A 477 -22.85 24.65 23.51
#